data_AF-A0A2V7U2P7-F1
#
_entry.id   AF-A0A2V7U2P7-F1
#
_cell.length_a   1.000
_cell.length_b   1.000
_cell.length_c   1.000
_cell.angle_alpha   90.00
_cell.angle_beta   90.00
_cell.angle_gamma   90.00
#
_symmetry.space_group_name_H-M   'P 1'
#
loop_
_entity.id
_entity.type
_entity.pdbx_description
1 polymer ?
#
loop_
_entity_poly.entity_id
_entity_poly.type
_entity_poly.pdbx_seq_one_letter_code
_entity_poly.pdbx_strand_id
1 'polypeptide(L)'
;MVWVVEAERAGRPWPARAFPALALAVLVRPDVTVAYVVVLAFCAWREGPGAPAFRRGGLLLLATWAGLLAFGYLYYGDPLPNTYYLKATGSPRMLVLQSGLRQTVAFIAVVSPLPVLLAAAVLAPRTRRDRALTLAVTVVLAAFAYNLWVGGDWIDRLPSRFVSPVMPIFIALLVGAWWLV
;
A
#
# COMPACT_ATOMS: atom_id res chain seq x y z
N MET A 1 -9.78 0.84 -6.01
CA MET A 1 -10.44 0.68 -4.68
C MET A 1 -11.96 0.73 -4.76
N VAL A 2 -12.56 1.68 -5.47
CA VAL A 2 -14.04 1.85 -5.54
C VAL A 2 -14.78 0.55 -5.84
N TRP A 3 -14.39 -0.19 -6.87
CA TRP A 3 -15.05 -1.46 -7.22
C TRP A 3 -14.98 -2.53 -6.12
N VAL A 4 -13.89 -2.55 -5.35
CA VAL A 4 -13.71 -3.51 -4.24
C VAL A 4 -14.61 -3.13 -3.08
N VAL A 5 -14.70 -1.83 -2.77
CA VAL A 5 -15.58 -1.30 -1.72
C VAL A 5 -17.05 -1.49 -2.09
N GLU A 6 -17.43 -1.27 -3.34
CA GLU A 6 -18.79 -1.53 -3.84
C GLU A 6 -19.15 -3.01 -3.73
N ALA A 7 -18.24 -3.92 -4.12
CA ALA A 7 -18.45 -5.35 -3.98
C ALA A 7 -18.54 -5.78 -2.51
N GLU A 8 -17.76 -5.16 -1.61
CA GLU A 8 -17.86 -5.38 -0.16
C GLU A 8 -19.23 -4.97 0.39
N ARG A 9 -19.68 -3.75 0.07
CA ARG A 9 -20.99 -3.25 0.52
C ARG A 9 -22.16 -4.04 -0.03
N ALA A 10 -22.05 -4.51 -1.27
CA ALA A 10 -23.09 -5.31 -1.93
C ALA A 10 -23.03 -6.80 -1.59
N GLY A 11 -22.06 -7.26 -0.79
CA GLY A 11 -21.86 -8.69 -0.51
C GLY A 11 -21.49 -9.53 -1.74
N ARG A 12 -21.06 -8.90 -2.83
CA ARG A 12 -20.72 -9.54 -4.11
C ARG A 12 -19.28 -10.06 -4.11
N PRO A 13 -18.97 -11.08 -4.94
CA PRO A 13 -17.58 -11.49 -5.14
C PRO A 13 -16.75 -10.33 -5.68
N TRP A 14 -15.46 -10.35 -5.36
CA TRP A 14 -14.56 -9.28 -5.75
C TRP A 14 -14.44 -9.13 -7.28
N PRO A 15 -14.39 -7.88 -7.79
CA PRO A 15 -14.43 -7.62 -9.21
C PRO A 15 -13.17 -8.14 -9.90
N ALA A 16 -13.33 -9.01 -10.90
CA ALA A 16 -12.21 -9.62 -11.62
C ALA A 16 -11.24 -8.59 -12.23
N ARG A 17 -11.72 -7.39 -12.58
CA ARG A 17 -10.93 -6.27 -13.10
C ARG A 17 -9.98 -5.60 -12.10
N ALA A 18 -10.15 -5.82 -10.79
CA ALA A 18 -9.28 -5.19 -9.78
C ALA A 18 -7.84 -5.69 -9.85
N PHE A 19 -7.63 -7.00 -10.03
CA PHE A 19 -6.29 -7.59 -10.04
C PHE A 19 -5.48 -7.25 -11.29
N PRO A 20 -6.03 -7.29 -12.52
CA PRO A 20 -5.33 -6.79 -13.70
C PRO A 20 -4.94 -5.31 -13.58
N ALA A 21 -5.82 -4.46 -13.06
CA ALA A 21 -5.51 -3.05 -12.86
C ALA A 21 -4.35 -2.85 -11.87
N LEU A 22 -4.31 -3.61 -10.77
CA LEU A 22 -3.20 -3.58 -9.82
C LEU A 22 -1.92 -4.17 -10.42
N ALA A 23 -2.01 -5.21 -11.24
CA ALA A 23 -0.86 -5.80 -11.92
C ALA A 23 -0.22 -4.81 -12.91
N LEU A 24 -1.03 -4.11 -13.70
CA LEU A 24 -0.56 -3.02 -14.56
C LEU A 24 0.06 -1.88 -13.75
N ALA A 25 -0.54 -1.54 -12.61
CA ALA A 25 0.02 -0.52 -11.73
C ALA A 25 1.38 -0.92 -11.14
N VAL A 26 1.62 -2.21 -10.85
CA VAL A 26 2.94 -2.73 -10.44
C VAL A 26 3.99 -2.56 -11.54
N LEU A 27 3.62 -2.74 -12.82
CA LEU A 27 4.54 -2.52 -13.94
C LEU A 27 5.01 -1.07 -14.04
N VAL A 28 4.14 -0.11 -13.73
CA VAL A 28 4.48 1.32 -13.71
C VAL A 28 5.21 1.70 -12.42
N ARG A 29 4.81 1.12 -11.30
CA ARG A 29 5.28 1.43 -9.95
C ARG A 29 5.37 0.16 -9.10
N PRO A 30 6.57 -0.44 -8.96
CA PRO A 30 6.74 -1.68 -8.21
C PRO A 30 6.28 -1.59 -6.74
N ASP A 31 6.29 -0.39 -6.14
CA ASP A 31 5.79 -0.13 -4.79
C ASP A 31 4.29 -0.39 -4.62
N VAL A 32 3.50 -0.35 -5.70
CA VAL A 32 2.08 -0.73 -5.69
C VAL A 32 1.87 -2.18 -5.25
N THR A 33 2.92 -3.02 -5.32
CA THR A 33 2.93 -4.38 -4.78
C THR A 33 2.45 -4.43 -3.33
N VAL A 34 2.78 -3.42 -2.51
CA VAL A 34 2.35 -3.36 -1.11
C VAL A 34 0.82 -3.31 -1.02
N ALA A 35 0.19 -2.40 -1.77
CA ALA A 35 -1.27 -2.30 -1.82
C ALA A 35 -1.89 -3.55 -2.47
N TYR A 36 -1.26 -4.12 -3.50
CA TYR A 36 -1.70 -5.36 -4.12
C TYR A 36 -1.76 -6.49 -3.09
N VAL A 37 -0.68 -6.72 -2.34
CA VAL A 37 -0.61 -7.80 -1.34
C VAL A 37 -1.65 -7.61 -0.24
N VAL A 38 -1.88 -6.39 0.23
CA VAL A 38 -2.95 -6.09 1.19
C VAL A 38 -4.33 -6.48 0.63
N VAL A 39 -4.62 -6.05 -0.60
CA VAL A 39 -5.88 -6.37 -1.29
C VAL A 39 -6.03 -7.88 -1.48
N LEU A 40 -4.97 -8.58 -1.89
CA LEU A 40 -4.97 -10.02 -2.08
C LEU A 40 -5.14 -10.80 -0.76
N ALA A 41 -4.47 -10.37 0.31
CA ALA A 41 -4.60 -10.95 1.65
C ALA A 41 -6.02 -10.76 2.19
N PHE A 42 -6.62 -9.60 1.95
CA PHE A 42 -8.00 -9.33 2.35
C PHE A 42 -9.01 -10.16 1.56
N CYS A 43 -8.77 -10.40 0.27
CA CYS A 43 -9.54 -11.34 -0.54
C CYS A 43 -9.44 -12.77 0.02
N ALA A 44 -8.24 -13.22 0.39
CA ALA A 44 -8.04 -14.53 1.03
C ALA A 44 -8.77 -14.64 2.37
N TRP A 45 -8.74 -13.58 3.18
CA TRP A 45 -9.44 -13.54 4.47
C TRP A 45 -10.96 -13.58 4.32
N ARG A 46 -11.51 -12.89 3.30
CA ARG A 46 -12.96 -12.81 3.07
C ARG A 46 -13.54 -14.03 2.36
N GLU A 47 -12.95 -14.41 1.23
CA GLU A 47 -13.49 -15.43 0.32
C GLU A 47 -12.76 -16.78 0.44
N GLY A 48 -11.66 -16.82 1.20
CA GLY A 48 -10.81 -17.99 1.35
C GLY A 48 -9.74 -18.10 0.26
N PRO A 49 -8.61 -18.78 0.52
CA PRO A 49 -7.54 -19.00 -0.46
C PRO A 49 -7.95 -19.93 -1.62
N GLY A 50 -9.10 -20.61 -1.51
CA GLY A 50 -9.70 -21.38 -2.60
C GLY A 50 -10.40 -20.52 -3.66
N ALA A 51 -10.69 -19.25 -3.36
CA ALA A 51 -11.50 -18.39 -4.22
C ALA A 51 -10.85 -18.17 -5.60
N PRO A 52 -11.61 -18.22 -6.71
CA PRO A 52 -11.08 -17.91 -8.04
C PRO A 52 -10.44 -16.52 -8.13
N ALA A 53 -10.99 -15.55 -7.41
CA ALA A 53 -10.46 -14.19 -7.32
C ALA A 53 -9.05 -14.17 -6.71
N PHE A 54 -8.85 -14.83 -5.57
CA PHE A 54 -7.54 -14.96 -4.92
C PHE A 54 -6.53 -15.68 -5.82
N ARG A 55 -6.91 -16.82 -6.43
CA ARG A 55 -6.00 -17.58 -7.31
C ARG A 55 -5.56 -16.77 -8.53
N ARG A 56 -6.50 -16.11 -9.21
CA ARG A 56 -6.21 -15.23 -10.36
C ARG A 56 -5.35 -14.05 -9.92
N GLY A 57 -5.68 -13.43 -8.79
CA GLY A 57 -4.91 -12.31 -8.23
C GLY A 57 -3.48 -12.70 -7.87
N GLY A 58 -3.29 -13.85 -7.24
CA GLY A 58 -1.97 -14.40 -6.91
C GLY A 58 -1.17 -14.74 -8.16
N LEU A 59 -1.78 -15.43 -9.13
CA LEU A 59 -1.13 -15.78 -10.40
C LEU A 59 -0.70 -14.53 -11.17
N LEU A 60 -1.54 -13.51 -11.25
CA LEU A 60 -1.20 -12.24 -11.91
C LEU A 60 -0.05 -11.53 -11.21
N LEU A 61 -0.05 -11.48 -9.87
CA LEU A 61 1.05 -10.86 -9.12
C LEU A 61 2.38 -11.59 -9.38
N LEU A 62 2.36 -12.92 -9.33
CA LEU A 62 3.53 -13.75 -9.61
C LEU A 62 4.02 -13.60 -11.05
N ALA A 63 3.10 -13.63 -12.02
CA ALA A 63 3.44 -13.45 -13.43
C ALA A 63 4.04 -12.06 -13.70
N THR A 64 3.49 -11.01 -13.08
CA THR A 64 4.04 -9.64 -13.19
C THR A 64 5.45 -9.56 -12.64
N TRP A 65 5.71 -10.07 -11.43
CA TRP A 65 7.05 -10.03 -10.85
C TRP A 65 8.04 -10.93 -11.58
N ALA A 66 7.62 -12.13 -11.99
CA ALA A 66 8.46 -13.01 -12.81
C ALA A 66 8.84 -12.33 -14.13
N GLY A 67 7.88 -11.65 -14.78
CA GLY A 67 8.13 -10.87 -15.99
C GLY A 67 9.09 -9.71 -15.76
N LEU A 68 8.92 -8.94 -14.67
CA LEU A 68 9.82 -7.83 -14.32
C LEU A 68 11.25 -8.32 -14.04
N LEU A 69 11.41 -9.42 -13.30
CA LEU A 69 12.71 -9.99 -12.96
C LEU A 69 13.39 -10.62 -14.17
N ALA A 70 12.64 -11.33 -15.01
CA ALA A 70 13.15 -11.90 -16.26
C ALA A 70 13.57 -10.80 -17.23
N PHE A 71 12.75 -9.75 -17.39
CA PHE A 71 13.10 -8.58 -18.18
C PHE A 71 14.36 -7.91 -17.61
N GLY A 72 14.42 -7.73 -16.30
CA GLY A 72 15.59 -7.18 -15.62
C GLY A 72 16.85 -7.98 -15.94
N TYR A 73 16.80 -9.30 -15.77
CA TYR A 73 17.93 -10.17 -16.06
C TYR A 73 18.38 -10.11 -17.53
N LEU A 74 17.43 -10.17 -18.46
CA LEU A 74 17.72 -10.10 -19.90
C LEU A 74 18.29 -8.74 -20.32
N TYR A 75 17.90 -7.67 -19.64
CA TYR A 75 18.27 -6.30 -20.01
C TYR A 75 19.55 -5.81 -19.30
N TYR A 76 19.69 -6.09 -18.00
CA TYR A 76 20.81 -5.63 -17.17
C TYR A 76 21.89 -6.70 -16.95
N GLY A 77 21.60 -7.98 -17.18
CA GLY A 77 22.41 -9.11 -16.73
C GLY A 77 22.14 -9.53 -15.28
N ASP A 78 21.31 -8.77 -14.55
CA ASP A 78 20.91 -8.99 -13.17
C ASP A 78 19.39 -8.80 -13.01
N PRO A 79 18.71 -9.49 -12.07
CA PRO A 79 17.25 -9.41 -11.93
C PRO A 79 16.70 -8.00 -11.60
N LEU A 80 17.54 -7.13 -11.04
CA LEU A 80 17.21 -5.77 -10.64
C LEU A 80 18.23 -4.79 -11.24
N PRO A 81 17.87 -3.51 -11.42
CA PRO A 81 18.82 -2.53 -11.96
C PRO A 81 19.99 -2.29 -11.00
N ASN A 82 21.17 -1.93 -11.53
CA ASN A 82 22.37 -1.60 -10.75
C ASN A 82 22.11 -0.58 -9.63
N THR A 83 21.21 0.37 -9.86
CA THR A 83 20.82 1.39 -8.87
C THR A 83 20.14 0.80 -7.64
N TYR A 84 19.44 -0.35 -7.77
CA TYR A 84 18.91 -1.08 -6.63
C TYR A 84 20.06 -1.56 -5.75
N TYR A 85 21.03 -2.27 -6.31
CA TYR A 85 22.16 -2.78 -5.54
C TYR A 85 22.94 -1.64 -4.87
N LEU A 86 23.26 -0.57 -5.61
CA LEU A 86 24.00 0.57 -5.06
C LEU A 86 23.27 1.29 -3.90
N LYS A 87 21.93 1.37 -3.94
CA LYS A 87 21.15 2.11 -2.93
C LYS A 87 20.61 1.24 -1.81
N ALA A 88 20.27 -0.01 -2.09
CA ALA A 88 19.53 -0.86 -1.17
C ALA A 88 20.44 -1.73 -0.29
N THR A 89 21.66 -2.05 -0.72
CA THR A 89 22.52 -3.00 0.02
C THR A 89 23.61 -2.32 0.86
N GLY A 90 23.99 -1.07 0.54
CA GLY A 90 25.14 -0.40 1.17
C GLY A 90 24.87 0.39 2.47
N SER A 91 23.62 0.67 2.83
CA SER A 91 23.29 1.49 4.01
C SER A 91 22.91 0.66 5.24
N PRO A 92 23.41 1.00 6.45
CA PRO A 92 22.96 0.37 7.69
C PRO A 92 21.44 0.46 7.86
N ARG A 93 20.78 -0.67 8.13
CA ARG A 93 19.31 -0.74 8.21
C ARG A 93 18.72 0.21 9.24
N MET A 94 19.41 0.42 10.35
CA MET A 94 18.97 1.36 11.39
C MET A 94 18.88 2.80 10.86
N LEU A 95 19.85 3.24 10.05
CA LEU A 95 19.85 4.60 9.48
C LEU A 95 18.71 4.78 8.47
N VAL A 96 18.43 3.74 7.68
CA VAL A 96 17.29 3.72 6.75
C VAL A 96 15.99 3.91 7.52
N LEU A 97 15.73 3.08 8.53
CA LEU A 97 14.51 3.18 9.35
C LEU A 97 14.37 4.52 10.07
N GLN A 98 15.47 5.05 10.63
CA GLN A 98 15.47 6.38 11.27
C GLN A 98 15.11 7.49 10.28
N SER A 99 15.62 7.42 9.06
CA SER A 99 15.28 8.39 8.01
C SER A 99 13.79 8.35 7.66
N GLY A 100 13.24 7.15 7.44
CA GLY A 100 11.81 6.99 7.14
C GLY A 100 10.91 7.44 8.30
N LEU A 101 11.29 7.14 9.54
CA LEU A 101 10.59 7.59 10.74
C LEU A 101 10.60 9.11 10.84
N ARG A 102 11.78 9.75 10.70
CA ARG A 102 11.92 11.21 10.75
C ARG A 102 11.04 11.90 9.72
N GLN A 103 11.01 11.40 8.48
CA GLN A 103 10.16 11.98 7.43
C GLN A 103 8.66 11.79 7.73
N THR A 104 8.29 10.65 8.30
CA THR A 104 6.89 10.36 8.68
C THR A 104 6.43 11.25 9.81
N VAL A 105 7.28 11.47 10.82
CA VAL A 105 7.03 12.41 11.91
C VAL A 105 6.92 13.84 11.39
N ALA A 106 7.82 14.26 10.50
CA ALA A 106 7.76 15.58 9.88
C ALA A 106 6.46 15.79 9.09
N PHE A 107 6.03 14.78 8.33
CA PHE A 107 4.74 14.81 7.62
C PHE A 107 3.56 14.94 8.58
N ILE A 108 3.50 14.14 9.65
CA ILE A 108 2.42 14.20 10.64
C ILE A 108 2.41 15.57 11.35
N ALA A 109 3.59 16.14 11.63
CA ALA A 109 3.69 17.48 12.22
C ALA A 109 3.09 18.56 11.32
N VAL A 110 3.27 18.45 9.99
CA VAL A 110 2.67 19.37 9.01
C VAL A 110 1.15 19.20 8.92
N VAL A 111 0.64 17.97 8.94
CA VAL A 111 -0.81 17.67 8.92
C VAL A 111 -1.49 18.01 10.26
N SER A 112 -0.70 18.21 11.33
CA SER A 112 -1.09 18.18 12.74
C SER A 112 -1.34 16.76 13.27
N PRO A 113 -0.81 16.41 14.46
CA PRO A 113 -1.08 15.12 15.10
C PRO A 113 -2.53 14.98 15.56
N LEU A 114 -3.25 16.08 15.82
CA LEU A 114 -4.61 16.05 16.37
C LEU A 114 -5.62 15.34 15.43
N PRO A 115 -5.75 15.71 14.13
CA PRO A 115 -6.63 14.99 13.20
C PRO A 115 -6.28 13.51 13.07
N VAL A 116 -4.98 13.16 13.10
CA VAL A 116 -4.52 11.77 12.99
C VAL A 116 -4.92 10.94 14.20
N LEU A 117 -4.71 11.48 15.41
CA LEU A 117 -5.09 10.82 16.66
C LEU A 117 -6.62 10.70 16.79
N LEU A 118 -7.35 11.75 16.40
CA LEU A 118 -8.82 11.72 16.38
C LEU A 118 -9.34 10.66 15.42
N ALA A 119 -8.81 10.61 14.19
CA ALA A 119 -9.18 9.60 13.22
C ALA A 119 -8.87 8.19 13.71
N ALA A 120 -7.72 7.97 14.35
CA ALA A 120 -7.40 6.69 14.96
C ALA A 120 -8.43 6.30 16.05
N ALA A 121 -8.77 7.22 16.96
CA ALA A 121 -9.72 6.97 18.04
C ALA A 121 -11.15 6.67 17.53
N VAL A 122 -11.61 7.41 16.52
CA VAL A 122 -12.96 7.29 15.94
C VAL A 122 -13.09 6.06 15.05
N LEU A 123 -12.06 5.74 14.25
CA LEU A 123 -12.12 4.67 13.26
C LEU A 123 -11.76 3.30 13.84
N ALA A 124 -10.87 3.22 14.85
CA ALA A 124 -10.45 1.96 15.46
C ALA A 124 -11.61 1.03 15.94
N PRO A 125 -12.67 1.52 16.61
CA PRO A 125 -13.79 0.65 16.98
C PRO A 125 -14.67 0.27 15.78
N ARG A 126 -14.67 1.08 14.70
CA ARG A 126 -15.51 0.90 13.51
C ARG A 126 -14.91 -0.09 12.51
N THR A 127 -13.58 -0.21 12.44
CA THR A 127 -12.89 -1.19 11.58
C THR A 127 -13.23 -2.64 11.94
N ARG A 128 -13.78 -2.92 13.12
CA ARG A 128 -14.29 -4.25 13.48
C ARG A 128 -15.63 -4.58 12.83
N ARG A 129 -16.40 -3.57 12.42
CA ARG A 129 -17.75 -3.72 11.87
C ARG A 129 -17.80 -3.49 10.35
N ASP A 130 -16.94 -2.62 9.83
CA ASP A 130 -16.89 -2.29 8.41
C ASP A 130 -15.58 -2.79 7.78
N ARG A 131 -15.69 -3.87 7.00
CA ARG A 131 -14.58 -4.49 6.27
C ARG A 131 -13.97 -3.57 5.21
N ALA A 132 -14.79 -2.76 4.54
CA ALA A 132 -14.27 -1.82 3.55
C ALA A 132 -13.42 -0.74 4.22
N LEU A 133 -13.84 -0.29 5.41
CA LEU A 133 -13.03 0.60 6.25
C LEU A 133 -11.74 -0.08 6.72
N THR A 134 -11.79 -1.35 7.15
CA THR A 134 -10.60 -2.12 7.51
C THR A 134 -9.60 -2.13 6.35
N LEU A 135 -10.06 -2.49 5.14
CA LEU A 135 -9.21 -2.52 3.94
C LEU A 135 -8.58 -1.16 3.64
N ALA A 136 -9.36 -0.07 3.69
CA ALA A 136 -8.86 1.28 3.45
C ALA A 136 -7.79 1.69 4.45
N VAL A 137 -8.03 1.46 5.74
CA VAL A 137 -7.05 1.73 6.81
C VAL A 137 -5.80 0.88 6.63
N THR A 138 -5.93 -0.41 6.34
CA THR A 138 -4.77 -1.30 6.16
C THR A 138 -3.93 -0.90 4.95
N VAL A 139 -4.52 -0.48 3.82
CA VAL A 139 -3.77 0.00 2.66
C VAL A 139 -2.97 1.26 3.00
N VAL A 140 -3.56 2.20 3.73
CA VAL A 140 -2.88 3.42 4.18
C VAL A 140 -1.73 3.07 5.13
N LEU A 141 -1.98 2.26 6.15
CA LEU A 141 -0.96 1.84 7.12
C LEU A 141 0.18 1.08 6.45
N ALA A 142 -0.12 0.21 5.48
CA ALA A 142 0.89 -0.53 4.73
C ALA A 142 1.78 0.39 3.89
N ALA A 143 1.22 1.44 3.29
CA ALA A 143 2.02 2.45 2.57
C ALA A 143 2.94 3.24 3.50
N PHE A 144 2.48 3.61 4.71
CA PHE A 144 3.34 4.23 5.72
C PHE A 144 4.42 3.26 6.23
N ALA A 145 4.07 1.99 6.51
CA ALA A 145 5.03 0.97 6.90
C ALA A 145 6.10 0.75 5.82
N TYR A 146 5.70 0.74 4.54
CA TYR A 146 6.61 0.66 3.42
C TYR A 146 7.52 1.89 3.31
N ASN A 147 6.98 3.09 3.54
CA ASN A 147 7.78 4.31 3.59
C ASN A 147 8.88 4.24 4.67
N LEU A 148 8.54 3.74 5.87
CA LEU A 148 9.51 3.50 6.93
C LEU A 148 10.55 2.46 6.50
N TRP A 149 10.11 1.35 5.91
CA TRP A 149 10.97 0.25 5.47
C TRP A 149 12.01 0.66 4.43
N VAL A 150 11.61 1.48 3.46
CA VAL A 150 12.50 1.98 2.39
C VAL A 150 13.38 3.14 2.87
N GLY A 151 13.04 3.75 4.01
CA GLY A 151 13.78 4.86 4.62
C GLY A 151 13.38 6.24 4.14
N GLY A 152 12.15 6.35 3.64
CA GLY A 152 11.58 7.59 3.14
C GLY A 152 11.99 7.90 1.71
N ASP A 153 11.65 9.12 1.28
CA ASP A 153 12.08 9.67 0.01
C ASP A 153 13.30 10.59 0.20
N TRP A 154 13.98 10.88 -0.90
CA TRP A 154 15.10 11.83 -0.89
C TRP A 154 14.65 13.28 -0.63
N ILE A 155 13.36 13.58 -0.81
CA ILE A 155 12.75 14.88 -0.54
C ILE A 155 12.22 14.88 0.91
N ASP A 156 12.91 15.57 1.81
CA ASP A 156 12.57 15.65 3.23
C ASP A 156 11.44 16.64 3.56
N ARG A 157 11.19 17.63 2.70
CA ARG A 157 10.19 18.69 2.91
C ARG A 157 8.79 18.42 2.37
N LEU A 158 8.62 17.41 1.53
CA LEU A 158 7.33 17.05 0.92
C LEU A 158 6.89 15.64 1.37
N PRO A 159 5.60 15.31 1.27
CA PRO A 159 5.13 13.95 1.49
C PRO A 159 5.89 13.00 0.55
N SER A 160 6.47 11.95 1.12
CA SER A 160 7.19 10.93 0.36
C SER A 160 6.35 10.42 -0.82
N ARG A 161 7.00 10.25 -1.98
CA ARG A 161 6.37 9.69 -3.18
C ARG A 161 5.75 8.30 -2.96
N PHE A 162 6.22 7.57 -1.94
CA PHE A 162 5.67 6.26 -1.56
C PHE A 162 4.31 6.36 -0.86
N VAL A 163 4.03 7.50 -0.23
CA VAL A 163 2.80 7.76 0.51
C VAL A 163 1.79 8.53 -0.36
N SER A 164 2.24 9.29 -1.36
CA SER A 164 1.38 10.08 -2.26
C SER A 164 0.19 9.31 -2.87
N PRO A 165 0.34 8.05 -3.37
CA PRO A 165 -0.77 7.31 -3.97
C PRO A 165 -1.94 7.04 -3.02
N VAL A 166 -1.68 6.94 -1.72
CA VAL A 166 -2.71 6.67 -0.71
C VAL A 166 -3.27 7.92 -0.05
N MET A 167 -2.75 9.11 -0.39
CA MET A 167 -3.21 10.39 0.20
C MET A 167 -4.69 10.66 0.03
N PRO A 168 -5.33 10.41 -1.14
CA PRO A 168 -6.78 10.62 -1.26
C PRO A 168 -7.58 9.77 -0.26
N ILE A 169 -7.15 8.53 0.00
CA ILE A 169 -7.78 7.64 0.97
C ILE A 169 -7.52 8.15 2.39
N PHE A 170 -6.28 8.50 2.70
CA PHE A 170 -5.90 9.06 4.00
C PHE A 170 -6.70 10.31 4.35
N ILE A 171 -6.81 11.27 3.43
CA ILE A 171 -7.60 12.50 3.61
C ILE A 171 -9.08 12.17 3.80
N ALA A 172 -9.64 11.26 2.99
CA ALA A 172 -11.03 10.83 3.15
C ALA A 172 -11.29 10.19 4.53
N LEU A 173 -10.33 9.43 5.07
CA LEU A 173 -10.42 8.85 6.41
C LEU A 173 -10.34 9.93 7.50
N LEU A 174 -9.45 10.92 7.36
CA LEU A 174 -9.34 12.03 8.31
C LEU A 174 -10.63 12.87 8.33
N VAL A 175 -11.09 13.31 7.16
CA VAL A 175 -12.32 14.10 7.03
C VAL A 175 -13.51 13.28 7.50
N GLY A 176 -13.66 12.04 7.04
CA GLY A 176 -14.75 11.17 7.45
C GLY A 176 -14.80 10.91 8.96
N ALA A 177 -13.65 10.83 9.63
CA ALA A 177 -13.60 10.73 11.08
C ALA A 177 -14.06 12.03 11.77
N TRP A 178 -13.69 13.19 11.22
CA TRP A 178 -14.10 14.50 11.75
C TRP A 178 -15.63 14.67 11.71
N TRP A 179 -16.30 14.22 10.64
CA TRP A 179 -17.76 14.27 10.52
C TRP A 179 -18.52 13.35 11.50
N LEU A 180 -17.83 12.43 12.17
CA LEU A 180 -18.43 11.46 13.09
C LEU A 180 -18.27 11.86 14.57
N VAL A 181 -17.62 12.99 14.84
CA VAL A 181 -17.44 13.60 16.17
C VAL A 181 -18.49 14.68 16.37
#